data_AF-A0A255D3V3-F1
#
_entry.id   AF-A0A255D3V3-F1
#
_cell.length_a   1.000
_cell.length_b   1.000
_cell.length_c   1.000
_cell.angle_alpha   90.00
_cell.angle_beta   90.00
_cell.angle_gamma   90.00
#
_symmetry.space_group_name_H-M   'P 1'
#
loop_
_entity.id
_entity.type
_entity.pdbx_description
1 polymer ?
#
loop_
_entity_poly.entity_id
_entity_poly.type
_entity_poly.pdbx_seq_one_letter_code
_entity_poly.pdbx_strand_id
1 'polypeptide(L)'
;AFGNINVNLGLALRAVLNVAIDGPQAFVNALVAGGAALAAAFNAALAAFPSPAAFVAALTGALAAINPTLGVLANALTTFTGQLNATLQAGIAAGLTGFQALLNALGNPASALFAAFQAALAAFPNPAAFINALVQA
;
A
#
# COMPACT_ATOMS: atom_id res chain seq x y z
N ALA A 1 -16.18 -4.94 7.81
CA ALA A 1 -15.33 -5.92 7.09
C ALA A 1 -13.89 -5.44 6.99
N PHE A 2 -13.63 -4.23 6.48
CA PHE A 2 -12.26 -3.69 6.37
C PHE A 2 -11.52 -3.65 7.71
N GLY A 3 -12.15 -3.15 8.79
CA GLY A 3 -11.51 -3.03 10.11
C GLY A 3 -10.87 -4.30 10.67
N ASN A 4 -11.54 -5.46 10.65
CA ASN A 4 -11.01 -6.71 11.26
C ASN A 4 -9.95 -7.41 10.39
N ILE A 5 -10.13 -7.41 9.07
CA ILE A 5 -9.15 -7.97 8.12
C ILE A 5 -7.88 -7.13 8.17
N ASN A 6 -8.03 -5.82 8.31
CA ASN A 6 -6.92 -4.88 8.36
C ASN A 6 -6.15 -4.93 9.68
N VAL A 7 -6.73 -5.29 10.84
CA VAL A 7 -5.94 -5.36 12.09
C VAL A 7 -4.67 -6.20 11.93
N ASN A 8 -4.76 -7.39 11.33
CA ASN A 8 -3.57 -8.24 11.14
C ASN A 8 -2.58 -7.66 10.13
N LEU A 9 -3.06 -7.08 9.02
CA LEU A 9 -2.21 -6.45 8.02
C LEU A 9 -1.58 -5.16 8.55
N GLY A 10 -2.36 -4.27 9.16
CA GLY A 10 -1.93 -3.05 9.81
C GLY A 10 -0.93 -3.31 10.94
N LEU A 11 -1.09 -4.37 11.75
CA LEU A 11 -0.09 -4.76 12.75
C LEU A 11 1.22 -5.24 12.10
N ALA A 12 1.14 -6.04 11.04
CA ALA A 12 2.33 -6.49 10.30
C ALA A 12 3.04 -5.30 9.63
N LEU A 13 2.29 -4.40 9.01
CA LEU A 13 2.80 -3.16 8.41
C LEU A 13 3.44 -2.27 9.48
N ARG A 14 2.82 -2.10 10.65
CA ARG A 14 3.41 -1.36 11.77
C ARG A 14 4.72 -1.95 12.21
N ALA A 15 4.79 -3.26 12.43
CA ALA A 15 6.01 -3.91 12.90
C ALA A 15 7.19 -3.65 11.95
N VAL A 16 6.90 -3.56 10.65
CA VAL A 16 7.89 -3.42 9.60
C VAL A 16 8.23 -1.95 9.29
N LEU A 17 7.25 -1.06 9.38
CA LEU A 17 7.37 0.36 9.03
C LEU A 17 7.65 1.26 10.26
N ASN A 18 7.87 0.69 11.45
CA ASN A 18 8.24 1.41 12.67
C ASN A 18 9.68 1.97 12.65
N VAL A 19 10.46 1.68 11.61
CA VAL A 19 11.76 2.31 11.33
C VAL A 19 11.55 3.56 10.46
N ALA A 20 12.36 4.61 10.64
CA ALA A 20 12.23 5.83 9.86
C ALA A 20 12.34 5.54 8.35
N ILE A 21 11.20 5.68 7.65
CA ILE A 21 11.12 5.52 6.20
C ILE A 21 11.46 6.87 5.58
N ASP A 22 12.71 7.09 5.17
CA ASP A 22 13.15 8.38 4.58
C ASP A 22 12.79 8.54 3.09
N GLY A 23 11.92 7.67 2.55
CA GLY A 23 11.43 7.78 1.18
C GLY A 23 11.00 6.45 0.55
N PRO A 24 10.73 6.45 -0.77
CA PRO A 24 10.20 5.28 -1.46
C PRO A 24 11.07 4.03 -1.36
N GLN A 25 12.40 4.20 -1.47
CA GLN A 25 13.32 3.06 -1.40
C GLN A 25 13.41 2.46 0.01
N ALA A 26 13.40 3.30 1.04
CA ALA A 26 13.38 2.84 2.43
C ALA A 26 12.11 2.04 2.73
N PHE A 27 10.98 2.46 2.15
CA PHE A 27 9.71 1.73 2.25
C PHE A 27 9.81 0.34 1.62
N VAL A 28 10.34 0.24 0.41
CA VAL A 28 10.52 -1.05 -0.27
C VAL A 28 11.45 -1.97 0.52
N ASN A 29 12.57 -1.43 1.00
CA ASN A 29 13.51 -2.19 1.82
C ASN A 29 12.84 -2.72 3.10
N ALA A 30 12.00 -1.90 3.73
CA ALA A 30 11.21 -2.33 4.89
C ALA A 30 10.24 -3.46 4.50
N LEU A 31 9.45 -3.31 3.43
CA LEU A 31 8.53 -4.37 2.98
C LEU A 31 9.25 -5.70 2.71
N VAL A 32 10.43 -5.65 2.08
CA VAL A 32 11.28 -6.82 1.83
C VAL A 32 11.74 -7.43 3.16
N ALA A 33 12.18 -6.61 4.11
CA ALA A 33 12.58 -7.04 5.45
C ALA A 33 11.40 -7.62 6.28
N GLY A 34 10.16 -7.20 5.99
CA GLY A 34 8.94 -7.73 6.60
C GLY A 34 8.67 -9.22 6.32
N GLY A 35 9.35 -9.78 5.31
CA GLY A 35 9.45 -11.21 5.10
C GLY A 35 8.11 -11.94 4.91
N ALA A 36 8.13 -13.25 5.16
CA ALA A 36 7.01 -14.14 4.87
C ALA A 36 5.74 -13.84 5.68
N ALA A 37 5.87 -13.33 6.92
CA ALA A 37 4.74 -13.00 7.77
C ALA A 37 3.92 -11.83 7.21
N LEU A 38 4.60 -10.76 6.76
CA LEU A 38 3.93 -9.64 6.10
C LEU A 38 3.30 -10.08 4.78
N ALA A 39 4.01 -10.90 3.99
CA ALA A 39 3.47 -11.44 2.75
C ALA A 39 2.18 -12.26 2.99
N ALA A 40 2.17 -13.11 4.02
CA ALA A 40 1.01 -13.90 4.38
C ALA A 40 -0.16 -13.02 4.84
N ALA A 41 0.10 -12.01 5.69
CA ALA A 41 -0.92 -11.07 6.14
C ALA A 41 -1.53 -10.26 4.98
N PHE A 42 -0.68 -9.78 4.05
CA PHE A 42 -1.14 -9.05 2.86
C PHE A 42 -2.00 -9.92 1.96
N ASN A 43 -1.53 -11.12 1.62
CA ASN A 43 -2.26 -12.03 0.75
C ASN A 43 -3.57 -12.52 1.38
N ALA A 44 -3.60 -12.76 2.70
CA ALA A 44 -4.82 -13.09 3.43
C ALA A 44 -5.81 -11.92 3.41
N ALA A 45 -5.32 -10.68 3.61
CA ALA A 45 -6.16 -9.49 3.53
C ALA A 45 -6.75 -9.32 2.13
N LEU A 46 -5.94 -9.49 1.08
CA LEU A 46 -6.39 -9.42 -0.32
C LEU A 46 -7.43 -10.51 -0.65
N ALA A 47 -7.20 -11.74 -0.20
CA ALA A 47 -8.11 -12.87 -0.44
C ALA A 47 -9.45 -12.75 0.30
N ALA A 48 -9.52 -11.91 1.34
CA ALA A 48 -10.76 -11.66 2.07
C ALA A 48 -11.71 -10.68 1.32
N PHE A 49 -11.28 -10.12 0.19
CA PHE A 49 -12.11 -9.32 -0.70
C PHE A 49 -12.52 -10.10 -1.94
N PRO A 50 -13.70 -9.81 -2.52
CA PRO A 50 -14.18 -10.49 -3.72
C PRO A 50 -13.32 -10.17 -4.96
N SER A 51 -12.55 -9.09 -4.94
CA SER A 51 -11.62 -8.73 -6.01
C SER A 51 -10.51 -7.79 -5.52
N PRO A 52 -9.39 -7.69 -6.25
CA PRO A 52 -8.36 -6.67 -5.97
C PRO A 52 -8.92 -5.26 -5.98
N ALA A 53 -9.88 -4.98 -6.88
CA ALA A 53 -10.54 -3.69 -6.95
C ALA A 53 -11.35 -3.39 -5.68
N ALA A 54 -12.02 -4.38 -5.09
CA ALA A 54 -12.76 -4.22 -3.83
C ALA A 54 -11.81 -3.99 -2.64
N PHE A 55 -10.68 -4.68 -2.60
CA PHE A 55 -9.62 -4.42 -1.61
C PHE A 55 -9.11 -2.98 -1.71
N VAL A 56 -8.73 -2.55 -2.92
CA VAL A 56 -8.18 -1.21 -3.14
C VAL A 56 -9.23 -0.13 -2.87
N ALA A 57 -10.47 -0.29 -3.32
CA ALA A 57 -11.53 0.70 -3.10
C ALA A 57 -11.74 0.98 -1.60
N ALA A 58 -11.69 -0.06 -0.77
CA ALA A 58 -11.87 0.10 0.65
C ALA A 58 -10.59 0.58 1.38
N LEU A 59 -9.39 0.31 0.85
CA LEU A 59 -8.15 1.01 1.27
C LEU A 59 -8.23 2.50 0.96
N THR A 60 -8.68 2.89 -0.24
CA THR A 60 -8.87 4.29 -0.63
C THR A 60 -9.87 4.97 0.29
N GLY A 61 -11.01 4.33 0.59
CA GLY A 61 -12.01 4.86 1.51
C GLY A 61 -11.46 5.09 2.93
N ALA A 62 -10.64 4.16 3.43
CA ALA A 62 -10.03 4.27 4.75
C ALA A 62 -8.96 5.39 4.81
N LEU A 63 -8.10 5.49 3.79
CA LEU A 63 -7.12 6.58 3.67
C LEU A 63 -7.80 7.96 3.56
N ALA A 64 -8.91 8.05 2.81
CA ALA A 64 -9.68 9.28 2.68
C ALA A 64 -10.34 9.70 3.99
N ALA A 65 -10.78 8.75 4.82
CA ALA A 65 -11.35 9.03 6.13
C ALA A 65 -10.33 9.60 7.13
N ILE A 66 -9.05 9.22 6.99
CA ILE A 66 -7.98 9.67 7.90
C ILE A 66 -7.46 11.06 7.52
N ASN A 67 -7.46 11.40 6.22
CA ASN A 67 -6.96 12.69 5.75
C ASN A 67 -7.99 13.42 4.88
N PRO A 68 -9.03 14.02 5.50
CA PRO A 68 -10.13 14.67 4.78
C PRO A 68 -9.76 16.00 4.10
N THR A 69 -8.55 16.53 4.30
CA THR A 69 -8.27 17.97 4.12
C THR A 69 -7.45 18.38 2.91
N LEU A 70 -6.97 17.48 2.05
CA LEU A 70 -6.05 17.90 0.98
C LEU A 70 -6.47 17.37 -0.40
N GLY A 71 -7.05 18.25 -1.23
CA GLY A 71 -7.37 17.94 -2.63
C GLY A 71 -6.15 17.50 -3.46
N VAL A 72 -4.94 17.93 -3.09
CA VAL A 72 -3.67 17.44 -3.67
C VAL A 72 -3.36 16.01 -3.24
N LEU A 73 -3.62 15.64 -1.98
CA LEU A 73 -3.53 14.24 -1.56
C LEU A 73 -4.59 13.39 -2.24
N ALA A 74 -5.80 13.91 -2.46
CA ALA A 74 -6.87 13.14 -3.10
C ALA A 74 -6.45 12.65 -4.49
N ASN A 75 -5.83 13.52 -5.30
CA ASN A 75 -5.32 13.13 -6.61
C ASN A 75 -4.13 12.15 -6.50
N ALA A 76 -3.13 12.44 -5.67
CA ALA A 76 -1.96 11.58 -5.53
C ALA A 76 -2.32 10.18 -4.99
N LEU A 77 -3.24 10.10 -4.01
CA LEU A 77 -3.78 8.86 -3.47
C LEU A 77 -4.66 8.14 -4.48
N THR A 78 -5.48 8.84 -5.27
CA THR A 78 -6.27 8.24 -6.34
C THR A 78 -5.36 7.62 -7.40
N THR A 79 -4.31 8.33 -7.81
CA THR A 79 -3.31 7.78 -8.73
C THR A 79 -2.59 6.57 -8.13
N PHE A 80 -2.11 6.67 -6.88
CA PHE A 80 -1.44 5.57 -6.19
C PHE A 80 -2.33 4.33 -6.07
N THR A 81 -3.55 4.49 -5.56
CA THR A 81 -4.49 3.38 -5.39
C THR A 81 -4.94 2.80 -6.73
N GLY A 82 -5.12 3.64 -7.76
CA GLY A 82 -5.36 3.19 -9.13
C GLY A 82 -4.22 2.30 -9.68
N GLN A 83 -2.97 2.73 -9.52
CA GLN A 83 -1.80 1.95 -9.92
C GLN A 83 -1.62 0.68 -9.08
N LEU A 84 -1.98 0.71 -7.80
CA LEU A 84 -1.97 -0.47 -6.93
C LEU A 84 -2.97 -1.50 -7.46
N ASN A 85 -4.20 -1.09 -7.79
CA ASN A 85 -5.19 -2.01 -8.36
C ASN A 85 -4.73 -2.61 -9.69
N ALA A 86 -4.17 -1.79 -10.59
CA ALA A 86 -3.64 -2.28 -11.87
C ALA A 86 -2.51 -3.29 -11.65
N THR A 87 -1.59 -3.00 -10.72
CA THR A 87 -0.47 -3.87 -10.37
C THR A 87 -0.95 -5.21 -9.82
N LEU A 88 -1.89 -5.19 -8.86
CA LEU A 88 -2.42 -6.41 -8.25
C LEU A 88 -3.13 -7.27 -9.29
N GLN A 89 -3.97 -6.67 -10.14
CA GLN A 89 -4.66 -7.40 -11.22
C GLN A 89 -3.68 -8.01 -12.23
N ALA A 90 -2.72 -7.23 -12.72
CA ALA A 90 -1.74 -7.70 -13.69
C ALA A 90 -0.85 -8.80 -13.09
N GLY A 91 -0.42 -8.65 -11.84
CA GLY A 91 0.37 -9.64 -11.13
C GLY A 91 -0.38 -10.96 -10.92
N ILE A 92 -1.64 -10.89 -10.46
CA ILE A 92 -2.49 -12.09 -10.30
C ILE A 92 -2.74 -12.77 -11.65
N ALA A 93 -3.01 -12.00 -12.70
CA ALA A 93 -3.17 -12.53 -14.06
C ALA A 93 -1.88 -13.21 -14.58
N ALA A 94 -0.71 -12.73 -14.15
CA ALA A 94 0.60 -13.32 -14.43
C ALA A 94 0.97 -14.48 -13.47
N GLY A 95 0.07 -14.91 -12.58
CA GLY A 95 0.30 -16.01 -11.64
C GLY A 95 1.10 -15.65 -10.38
N LEU A 96 1.30 -14.35 -10.10
CA LEU A 96 1.96 -13.87 -8.88
C LEU A 96 0.97 -13.78 -7.71
N THR A 97 1.51 -13.82 -6.49
CA THR A 97 0.76 -13.36 -5.32
C THR A 97 0.63 -11.84 -5.35
N GLY A 98 -0.39 -11.30 -4.67
CA GLY A 98 -0.59 -9.85 -4.60
C GLY A 98 0.61 -9.14 -3.97
N PHE A 99 1.21 -9.71 -2.93
CA PHE A 99 2.40 -9.14 -2.30
C PHE A 99 3.64 -9.20 -3.21
N GLN A 100 3.82 -10.27 -3.99
CA GLN A 100 4.93 -10.35 -4.95
C GLN A 100 4.76 -9.32 -6.08
N ALA A 101 3.54 -9.14 -6.58
CA ALA A 101 3.23 -8.12 -7.58
C ALA A 101 3.55 -6.71 -7.06
N LEU A 102 3.17 -6.43 -5.81
CA LEU A 102 3.49 -5.18 -5.11
C LEU A 102 5.01 -4.95 -5.02
N LEU A 103 5.77 -5.95 -4.55
CA LEU A 103 7.22 -5.84 -4.42
C LEU A 103 7.92 -5.66 -5.76
N ASN A 104 7.52 -6.40 -6.80
CA ASN A 104 8.12 -6.28 -8.12
C ASN A 104 7.90 -4.87 -8.71
N ALA A 105 6.71 -4.32 -8.54
CA ALA A 105 6.38 -3.00 -9.03
C ALA A 105 7.08 -1.90 -8.22
N LEU A 106 6.97 -1.91 -6.89
CA LEU A 106 7.64 -0.91 -6.05
C LEU A 106 9.16 -1.02 -6.08
N GLY A 107 9.72 -2.21 -6.27
CA GLY A 107 11.16 -2.44 -6.43
C GLY A 107 11.71 -2.01 -7.79
N ASN A 108 10.84 -1.67 -8.75
CA ASN A 108 11.23 -1.17 -10.05
C ASN A 108 10.96 0.35 -10.13
N PRO A 109 12.01 1.19 -10.12
CA PRO A 109 11.86 2.65 -10.20
C PRO A 109 11.18 3.14 -11.48
N ALA A 110 11.18 2.34 -12.56
CA ALA A 110 10.51 2.66 -13.81
C ALA A 110 9.02 2.28 -13.82
N SER A 111 8.50 1.67 -12.74
CA SER A 111 7.09 1.28 -12.69
C SER A 111 6.18 2.48 -12.42
N ALA A 112 4.99 2.44 -12.99
CA ALA A 112 3.96 3.44 -12.71
C ALA A 112 3.54 3.45 -11.23
N LEU A 113 3.58 2.29 -10.55
CA LEU A 113 3.29 2.21 -9.12
C LEU A 113 4.35 2.93 -8.28
N PHE A 114 5.64 2.76 -8.61
CA PHE A 114 6.71 3.46 -7.90
C PHE A 114 6.60 4.97 -8.06
N ALA A 115 6.35 5.44 -9.29
CA ALA A 115 6.13 6.86 -9.55
C ALA A 115 4.92 7.42 -8.78
N ALA A 116 3.80 6.69 -8.77
CA ALA A 116 2.60 7.10 -8.04
C ALA A 116 2.82 7.07 -6.52
N PHE A 117 3.58 6.10 -6.01
CA PHE A 117 3.94 6.03 -4.61
C PHE A 117 4.86 7.18 -4.19
N GLN A 118 5.83 7.55 -5.02
CA GLN A 118 6.68 8.72 -4.79
C GLN A 118 5.85 10.01 -4.77
N ALA A 119 4.92 10.18 -5.71
CA ALA A 119 4.01 11.33 -5.74
C ALA A 119 3.10 11.37 -4.50
N ALA A 120 2.60 10.21 -4.06
CA ALA A 120 1.82 10.11 -2.83
C ALA A 120 2.67 10.48 -1.61
N LEU A 121 3.90 9.99 -1.47
CA LEU A 121 4.79 10.36 -0.38
C LEU A 121 5.09 11.87 -0.35
N ALA A 122 5.37 12.46 -1.52
CA ALA A 122 5.65 13.88 -1.66
C ALA A 122 4.43 14.78 -1.36
N ALA A 123 3.22 14.23 -1.46
CA ALA A 123 2.00 14.96 -1.12
C ALA A 123 1.84 15.12 0.41
N PHE A 124 2.45 14.24 1.22
CA PHE A 124 2.40 14.33 2.68
C PHE A 124 3.49 15.27 3.23
N PRO A 125 3.28 15.92 4.39
CA PRO A 125 4.27 16.79 5.02
C PRO A 125 5.60 16.10 5.33
N ASN A 126 5.55 14.78 5.56
CA ASN A 126 6.69 13.90 5.70
C ASN A 126 6.28 12.44 5.43
N PRO A 127 7.23 11.54 5.15
CA PRO A 127 6.93 10.13 4.93
C PRO A 127 6.22 9.44 6.10
N ALA A 128 6.55 9.80 7.35
CA ALA A 128 5.94 9.19 8.52
C ALA A 128 4.42 9.45 8.59
N ALA A 129 3.95 10.61 8.12
CA ALA A 129 2.52 10.92 8.04
C ALA A 129 1.78 10.01 7.05
N PHE A 130 2.41 9.68 5.91
CA PHE A 130 1.85 8.70 4.97
C PHE A 130 1.76 7.31 5.60
N ILE A 131 2.83 6.86 6.25
CA ILE A 131 2.89 5.54 6.89
C ILE A 131 1.86 5.42 8.02
N ASN A 132 1.73 6.45 8.84
CA ASN A 132 0.71 6.51 9.88
C ASN A 132 -0.69 6.42 9.29
N ALA A 133 -0.97 7.13 8.19
CA ALA A 133 -2.25 7.03 7.50
C ALA A 133 -2.48 5.62 6.93
N LEU A 134 -1.47 5.01 6.32
CA LEU A 134 -1.54 3.65 5.77
C LEU A 134 -1.80 2.59 6.85
N VAL A 135 -1.18 2.76 8.02
CA VAL A 135 -1.33 1.87 9.17
C VAL A 135 -2.69 2.01 9.86
N GLN A 136 -3.25 3.22 9.86
CA GLN A 136 -4.52 3.53 10.53
C GLN A 136 -5.73 3.27 9.65
N ALA A 137 -5.54 3.20 8.32
CA ALA A 137 -6.55 2.83 7.33
C ALA A 137 -6.92 1.35 7.49
#